data_AF-A0A6A2XSA4-F1
#
_entry.id   AF-A0A6A2XSA4-F1
#
_cell.length_a   1.000
_cell.length_b   1.000
_cell.length_c   1.000
_cell.angle_alpha   90.00
_cell.angle_beta   90.00
_cell.angle_gamma   90.00
#
_symmetry.space_group_name_H-M   'P 1'
#
loop_
_entity.id
_entity.type
_entity.pdbx_description
1 polymer ?
#
loop_
_entity_poly.entity_id
_entity_poly.type
_entity_poly.pdbx_seq_one_letter_code
_entity_poly.pdbx_strand_id
1 'polypeptide(L)'
;MAIASGEVPVSVSNGLGGAYLLHNPSGDTIAVAKPIDEEPLGETGIRELAAYLLDHGGFAGVPATALVKISHVAFNVNEATAISATPYKIASLQNFVSHDFDAGELGPAGFSVASVHRIGIFDLRILNVDRHAGNILVKIKGQHENYAVGAAELVPIDHGLCLPECLDDLYFGWLHWPQELVPFTESETEYILNLDPNKDAEFLRMELPLLRESSIRVMILCTIFLKQAAIAGLCLADIGAMMTREFRGDEEKPSMLEKLCTQPKTNVFINTSEVEEDMDNNYDKVEVDTGIFLLANEIEDIFNEVAADLPKLFHRPLNFAKPPKTLKLSSVRSMPGLCGNSSYRDNMSFSMQKNNQESGDMYLGDIPEWEMFLESFEKLLPQAFEDSNKRKLGTSCNF
;
A
#
# COMPACT_ATOMS: atom_id res chain seq x y z
N MET A 1 13.48 9.26 22.40
CA MET A 1 13.32 9.48 23.86
C MET A 1 12.57 8.34 24.54
N ALA A 2 11.45 7.83 23.99
CA ALA A 2 10.67 6.74 24.59
C ALA A 2 11.51 5.49 24.96
N ILE A 3 12.09 4.81 23.96
CA ILE A 3 12.92 3.61 24.18
C ILE A 3 14.10 3.89 25.12
N ALA A 4 14.78 5.02 24.93
CA ALA A 4 15.88 5.45 25.81
C ALA A 4 15.45 5.71 27.27
N SER A 5 14.16 5.92 27.52
CA SER A 5 13.58 6.09 28.86
C SER A 5 13.06 4.77 29.46
N GLY A 6 13.23 3.65 28.76
CA GLY A 6 12.82 2.32 29.22
C GLY A 6 11.44 1.87 28.74
N GLU A 7 10.77 2.63 27.86
CA GLU A 7 9.51 2.17 27.24
C GLU A 7 9.78 1.01 26.28
N VAL A 8 9.00 -0.07 26.42
CA VAL A 8 9.12 -1.28 25.60
C VAL A 8 7.97 -1.31 24.59
N PRO A 9 8.22 -1.64 23.31
CA PRO A 9 7.14 -1.80 22.36
C PRO A 9 6.18 -2.91 22.79
N VAL A 10 4.88 -2.69 22.61
CA VAL A 10 3.82 -3.63 22.99
C VAL A 10 3.31 -4.32 21.75
N SER A 11 3.41 -5.65 21.69
CA SER A 11 2.90 -6.43 20.56
C SER A 11 1.38 -6.28 20.44
N VAL A 12 0.90 -6.07 19.21
CA VAL A 12 -0.53 -6.00 18.92
C VAL A 12 -1.10 -7.43 18.92
N SER A 13 -2.08 -7.69 19.78
CA SER A 13 -2.67 -9.02 19.95
C SER A 13 -3.69 -9.41 18.86
N ASN A 14 -4.23 -8.41 18.14
CA ASN A 14 -5.26 -8.59 17.12
C ASN A 14 -4.67 -8.18 15.75
N GLY A 15 -4.37 -9.16 14.90
CA GLY A 15 -3.77 -8.96 13.58
C GLY A 15 -2.90 -10.15 13.16
N LEU A 16 -2.35 -10.11 11.95
CA LEU A 16 -1.21 -10.94 11.58
C LEU A 16 -0.02 -10.45 12.42
N GLY A 17 0.57 -11.33 13.25
CA GLY A 17 1.62 -10.94 14.20
C GLY A 17 2.78 -10.16 13.55
N GLY A 18 3.56 -9.44 14.35
CA GLY A 18 4.71 -8.65 13.87
C GLY A 18 4.53 -7.12 13.93
N ALA A 19 3.40 -6.63 14.43
CA ALA A 19 3.19 -5.21 14.70
C ALA A 19 3.33 -4.87 16.19
N TYR A 20 3.95 -3.72 16.49
CA TYR A 20 4.24 -3.26 17.85
C TYR A 20 3.85 -1.80 18.05
N LEU A 21 3.14 -1.50 19.12
CA LEU A 21 2.83 -0.15 19.54
C LEU A 21 3.98 0.44 20.36
N LEU A 22 4.38 1.65 20.00
CA LEU A 22 5.35 2.44 20.76
C LEU A 22 4.61 3.51 21.56
N HIS A 23 4.92 3.58 22.85
CA HIS A 23 4.35 4.57 23.76
C HIS A 23 5.37 5.63 24.13
N ASN A 24 4.90 6.86 24.37
CA ASN A 24 5.69 7.88 25.04
C ASN A 24 5.73 7.61 26.57
N PRO A 25 6.59 8.30 27.34
CA PRO A 25 6.63 8.15 28.80
C PRO A 25 5.35 8.58 29.55
N SER A 26 4.39 9.20 28.86
CA SER A 26 3.06 9.54 29.41
C SER A 26 2.03 8.43 29.18
N GLY A 27 2.39 7.37 28.45
CA GLY A 27 1.54 6.24 28.09
C GLY A 27 0.80 6.40 26.76
N ASP A 28 0.94 7.53 26.06
CA ASP A 28 0.24 7.72 24.78
C ASP A 28 0.93 6.90 23.69
N THR A 29 0.14 6.20 22.87
CA THR A 29 0.64 5.55 21.66
C THR A 29 1.06 6.61 20.64
N ILE A 30 2.30 6.52 20.17
CA ILE A 30 2.89 7.51 19.25
C ILE A 30 3.23 6.93 17.88
N ALA A 31 3.49 5.63 17.79
CA ALA A 31 3.86 4.99 16.54
C ALA A 31 3.52 3.49 16.55
N VAL A 32 3.42 2.94 15.35
CA VAL A 32 3.38 1.50 15.09
C VAL A 32 4.70 1.14 14.42
N ALA A 33 5.38 0.13 14.96
CA ALA A 33 6.61 -0.43 14.40
C ALA A 33 6.35 -1.85 13.91
N LYS A 34 6.80 -2.17 12.69
CA LYS A 34 6.76 -3.53 12.16
C LYS A 34 8.17 -3.98 11.75
N PRO A 35 8.83 -4.85 12.53
CA PRO A 35 10.16 -5.38 12.21
C PRO A 35 10.13 -6.19 10.92
N ILE A 36 11.09 -5.94 10.04
CA ILE A 36 11.15 -6.54 8.71
C ILE A 36 11.37 -8.06 8.78
N ASP A 37 12.12 -8.53 9.77
CA ASP A 37 12.47 -9.94 9.98
C ASP A 37 11.31 -10.79 10.56
N GLU A 38 10.22 -10.15 10.97
CA GLU A 38 9.02 -10.81 11.51
C GLU A 38 7.86 -10.86 10.51
N GLU A 39 8.04 -10.27 9.33
CA GLU A 39 7.02 -10.26 8.29
C GLU A 39 7.31 -11.31 7.19
N PRO A 40 6.27 -11.97 6.65
CA PRO A 40 6.44 -13.10 5.73
C PRO A 40 7.22 -12.79 4.43
N LEU A 41 7.30 -11.52 4.02
CA LEU A 41 7.83 -11.12 2.72
C LEU A 41 9.07 -10.22 2.75
N GLY A 42 9.61 -9.83 3.91
CA GLY A 42 10.88 -9.08 4.04
C GLY A 42 10.95 -7.68 3.38
N GLU A 43 10.07 -7.34 2.44
CA GLU A 43 10.05 -6.06 1.70
C GLU A 43 8.91 -5.14 2.15
N THR A 44 8.04 -5.63 3.02
CA THR A 44 6.82 -4.94 3.47
C THR A 44 7.12 -3.58 4.11
N GLY A 45 8.19 -3.48 4.91
CA GLY A 45 8.61 -2.22 5.51
C GLY A 45 9.07 -1.17 4.48
N ILE A 46 9.68 -1.60 3.37
CA ILE A 46 10.06 -0.74 2.25
C ILE A 46 8.80 -0.27 1.50
N ARG A 47 7.82 -1.16 1.32
CA ARG A 47 6.54 -0.87 0.66
C ARG A 47 5.72 0.16 1.45
N GLU A 48 5.69 0.04 2.79
CA GLU A 48 5.06 1.04 3.68
C GLU A 48 5.71 2.44 3.52
N LEU A 49 7.05 2.50 3.46
CA LEU A 49 7.76 3.76 3.20
C LEU A 49 7.48 4.28 1.78
N ALA A 50 7.49 3.42 0.77
CA ALA A 50 7.17 3.78 -0.61
C ALA A 50 5.77 4.39 -0.72
N ALA A 51 4.77 3.81 -0.04
CA ALA A 51 3.42 4.37 0.01
C ALA A 51 3.42 5.80 0.59
N TYR A 52 4.09 6.03 1.71
CA TYR A 52 4.18 7.39 2.26
C TYR A 52 4.88 8.37 1.31
N LEU A 53 5.99 7.97 0.68
CA LEU A 53 6.72 8.80 -0.28
C LEU A 53 5.88 9.13 -1.52
N LEU A 54 5.04 8.21 -1.96
CA LEU A 54 4.15 8.37 -3.10
C LEU A 54 2.89 9.19 -2.77
N ASP A 55 2.54 9.44 -1.51
CA ASP A 55 1.36 10.24 -1.16
C ASP A 55 1.60 11.75 -1.34
N HIS A 56 1.51 12.22 -2.59
CA HIS A 56 1.86 13.59 -2.96
C HIS A 56 1.00 14.62 -2.23
N GLY A 57 1.65 15.45 -1.41
CA GLY A 57 0.98 16.48 -0.62
C GLY A 57 0.07 15.93 0.48
N GLY A 58 0.17 14.63 0.82
CA GLY A 58 -0.71 13.98 1.78
C GLY A 58 -2.15 13.85 1.27
N PHE A 59 -2.32 13.64 -0.04
CA PHE A 59 -3.64 13.55 -0.67
C PHE A 59 -4.46 12.38 -0.15
N ALA A 60 -3.90 11.18 -0.09
CA ALA A 60 -4.54 10.01 0.51
C ALA A 60 -4.60 10.11 2.03
N GLY A 61 -3.58 10.74 2.62
CA GLY A 61 -3.43 10.91 4.06
C GLY A 61 -2.67 9.76 4.70
N VAL A 62 -1.71 9.15 3.99
CA VAL A 62 -0.84 8.10 4.54
C VAL A 62 -0.05 8.70 5.71
N PRO A 63 -0.14 8.13 6.93
CA PRO A 63 0.59 8.66 8.07
C PRO A 63 2.11 8.62 7.81
N ALA A 64 2.82 9.61 8.35
CA ALA A 64 4.27 9.69 8.19
C ALA A 64 4.94 8.36 8.58
N THR A 65 5.68 7.81 7.63
CA THR A 65 6.30 6.49 7.72
C THR A 65 7.77 6.61 7.39
N ALA A 66 8.60 5.91 8.15
CA ALA A 66 10.04 5.87 7.97
C ALA A 66 10.56 4.45 8.15
N LEU A 67 11.66 4.12 7.48
CA LEU A 67 12.45 2.94 7.80
C LEU A 67 13.45 3.32 8.91
N VAL A 68 13.48 2.55 9.99
CA VAL A 68 14.28 2.90 11.17
C VAL A 68 15.08 1.71 11.68
N LYS A 69 16.24 2.02 12.24
CA LYS A 69 17.07 1.10 13.03
C LYS A 69 16.76 1.27 14.51
N ILE A 70 16.23 0.22 15.14
CA ILE A 70 15.82 0.21 16.54
C ILE A 70 16.77 -0.69 17.33
N SER A 71 17.66 -0.08 18.12
CA SER A 71 18.60 -0.80 18.99
C SER A 71 18.02 -1.04 20.38
N HIS A 72 18.56 -2.05 21.08
CA HIS A 72 18.28 -2.31 22.50
C HIS A 72 16.80 -2.60 22.83
N VAL A 73 16.08 -3.21 21.89
CA VAL A 73 14.68 -3.59 22.04
C VAL A 73 14.51 -5.08 21.72
N ALA A 74 13.88 -5.82 22.61
CA ALA A 74 13.47 -7.19 22.35
C ALA A 74 12.10 -7.17 21.65
N PHE A 75 12.09 -7.43 20.34
CA PHE A 75 10.89 -7.87 19.64
C PHE A 75 10.76 -9.40 19.77
N ASN A 76 9.76 -10.05 19.15
CA ASN A 76 9.60 -11.51 19.25
C ASN A 76 10.90 -12.18 18.77
N VAL A 77 11.62 -12.77 19.73
CA VAL A 77 12.73 -13.68 19.45
C VAL A 77 12.12 -15.06 19.58
N ASN A 78 11.86 -15.73 18.46
CA ASN A 78 11.47 -17.13 18.49
C ASN A 78 12.54 -17.90 19.28
N GLU A 79 12.17 -18.50 20.42
CA GLU A 79 13.09 -19.22 21.34
C GLU A 79 13.81 -20.41 20.67
N ALA A 80 13.47 -20.77 19.43
CA ALA A 80 14.00 -21.92 18.71
C ALA A 80 15.18 -21.61 17.77
N THR A 81 15.44 -20.35 17.42
CA THR A 81 16.53 -19.99 16.51
C THR A 81 17.33 -18.84 17.08
N ALA A 82 18.64 -19.08 17.18
CA ALA A 82 19.70 -18.23 17.71
C ALA A 82 19.36 -16.74 17.85
N ILE A 83 19.62 -16.22 19.05
CA ILE A 83 19.97 -14.82 19.36
C ILE A 83 20.38 -14.11 18.07
N SER A 84 19.54 -13.21 17.54
CA SER A 84 19.99 -12.31 16.48
C SER A 84 21.25 -11.61 17.01
N ALA A 85 22.38 -11.85 16.36
CA ALA A 85 23.68 -11.36 16.79
C ALA A 85 23.83 -9.84 16.64
N THR A 86 22.83 -9.18 16.05
CA THR A 86 22.80 -7.72 15.86
C THR A 86 22.07 -7.04 17.03
N PRO A 87 22.64 -5.96 17.61
CA PRO A 87 22.05 -5.28 18.77
C PRO A 87 20.81 -4.42 18.42
N TYR A 88 20.22 -4.63 17.24
CA TYR A 88 19.18 -3.81 16.67
C TYR A 88 18.32 -4.57 15.65
N LYS A 89 17.13 -4.05 15.38
CA LYS A 89 16.25 -4.48 14.27
C LYS A 89 16.00 -3.34 13.30
N ILE A 90 15.75 -3.66 12.04
CA ILE A 90 15.18 -2.70 11.08
C ILE A 90 13.66 -2.89 11.06
N ALA A 91 12.93 -1.78 11.11
CA ALA A 91 11.47 -1.80 11.12
C ALA A 91 10.92 -0.64 10.29
N SER A 92 9.73 -0.82 9.71
CA SER A 92 8.90 0.33 9.35
C SER A 92 8.37 0.96 10.64
N LEU A 93 8.34 2.28 10.68
CA LEU A 93 7.82 3.07 11.78
C LEU A 93 6.85 4.10 11.24
N GLN A 94 5.58 3.90 11.53
CA GLN A 94 4.50 4.77 11.09
C GLN A 94 3.92 5.52 12.29
N ASN A 95 3.62 6.81 12.12
CA ASN A 95 2.94 7.59 13.14
C ASN A 95 1.59 6.94 13.50
N PHE A 96 1.34 6.77 14.79
CA PHE A 96 0.05 6.29 15.26
C PHE A 96 -1.00 7.38 15.07
N VAL A 97 -2.13 7.01 14.47
CA VAL A 97 -3.27 7.90 14.30
C VAL A 97 -4.36 7.48 15.26
N SER A 98 -4.67 8.36 16.23
CA SER A 98 -5.84 8.19 17.10
C SER A 98 -7.12 8.26 16.27
N HIS A 99 -7.93 7.21 16.41
CA HIS A 99 -9.15 6.96 15.65
C HIS A 99 -10.24 6.44 16.57
N ASP A 100 -11.48 6.51 16.10
CA ASP A 100 -12.64 6.02 16.85
C ASP A 100 -12.97 4.57 16.45
N PHE A 101 -12.84 4.24 15.16
CA PHE A 101 -13.23 2.96 14.58
C PHE A 101 -12.35 2.61 13.37
N ASP A 102 -12.41 1.36 12.88
CA ASP A 102 -12.09 1.06 11.50
C ASP A 102 -13.33 1.23 10.59
N ALA A 103 -13.12 1.24 9.27
CA ALA A 103 -14.20 1.51 8.32
C ALA A 103 -15.27 0.40 8.28
N GLY A 104 -14.95 -0.82 8.71
CA GLY A 104 -15.87 -1.95 8.79
C GLY A 104 -16.91 -1.77 9.88
N GLU A 105 -16.56 -1.09 10.98
CA GLU A 105 -17.48 -0.85 12.10
C GLU A 105 -18.52 0.26 11.80
N LEU A 106 -18.12 1.35 11.13
CA LEU A 106 -19.06 2.44 10.80
C LEU A 106 -19.87 2.16 9.53
N GLY A 107 -19.26 1.46 8.57
CA GLY A 107 -19.83 1.18 7.27
C GLY A 107 -19.83 2.39 6.31
N PRO A 108 -20.02 2.15 5.00
CA PRO A 108 -19.75 3.15 3.97
C PRO A 108 -20.72 4.34 3.96
N ALA A 109 -21.91 4.22 4.55
CA ALA A 109 -22.91 5.29 4.56
C ALA A 109 -22.44 6.57 5.28
N GLY A 110 -21.47 6.47 6.20
CA GLY A 110 -20.92 7.60 6.94
C GLY A 110 -19.83 8.39 6.19
N PHE A 111 -19.28 7.83 5.09
CA PHE A 111 -18.08 8.36 4.44
C PHE A 111 -18.41 9.36 3.33
N SER A 112 -17.60 10.41 3.23
CA SER A 112 -17.70 11.36 2.11
C SER A 112 -17.08 10.78 0.84
N VAL A 113 -17.66 11.11 -0.31
CA VAL A 113 -17.14 10.74 -1.64
C VAL A 113 -15.66 11.08 -1.76
N ALA A 114 -15.30 12.32 -1.43
CA ALA A 114 -13.91 12.78 -1.51
C ALA A 114 -12.94 11.95 -0.66
N SER A 115 -13.36 11.41 0.49
CA SER A 115 -12.46 10.60 1.32
C SER A 115 -12.26 9.19 0.76
N VAL A 116 -13.31 8.60 0.19
CA VAL A 116 -13.21 7.32 -0.51
C VAL A 116 -12.37 7.47 -1.78
N HIS A 117 -12.60 8.55 -2.55
CA HIS A 117 -11.83 8.85 -3.76
C HIS A 117 -10.34 9.02 -3.47
N ARG A 118 -9.96 9.76 -2.41
CA ARG A 118 -8.55 9.94 -2.04
C ARG A 118 -7.82 8.62 -1.78
N ILE A 119 -8.47 7.69 -1.06
CA ILE A 119 -7.93 6.36 -0.81
C ILE A 119 -7.91 5.53 -2.09
N GLY A 120 -9.01 5.47 -2.84
CA GLY A 120 -9.10 4.63 -4.03
C GLY A 120 -8.18 5.06 -5.16
N ILE A 121 -8.04 6.36 -5.42
CA ILE A 121 -7.07 6.91 -6.39
C ILE A 121 -5.65 6.45 -6.03
N PHE A 122 -5.33 6.48 -4.74
CA PHE A 122 -4.00 6.12 -4.26
C PHE A 122 -3.77 4.60 -4.34
N ASP A 123 -4.73 3.79 -3.88
CA ASP A 123 -4.65 2.33 -3.95
C ASP A 123 -4.55 1.80 -5.39
N LEU A 124 -5.28 2.42 -6.33
CA LEU A 124 -5.16 2.09 -7.76
C LEU A 124 -3.76 2.39 -8.28
N ARG A 125 -3.18 3.54 -7.89
CA ARG A 125 -1.84 3.95 -8.33
C ARG A 125 -0.73 3.01 -7.82
N ILE A 126 -0.81 2.58 -6.57
CA ILE A 126 0.21 1.72 -5.95
C ILE A 126 -0.12 0.24 -6.06
N LEU A 127 -1.25 -0.11 -6.69
CA LEU A 127 -1.78 -1.47 -6.77
C LEU A 127 -1.79 -2.17 -5.40
N ASN A 128 -2.54 -1.60 -4.46
CA ASN A 128 -2.66 -2.19 -3.12
C ASN A 128 -3.52 -3.46 -3.17
N VAL A 129 -2.92 -4.63 -2.92
CA VAL A 129 -3.63 -5.91 -3.04
C VAL A 129 -4.39 -6.31 -1.77
N ASP A 130 -4.21 -5.56 -0.68
CA ASP A 130 -4.83 -5.85 0.62
C ASP A 130 -5.56 -4.63 1.21
N ARG A 131 -6.23 -3.84 0.36
CA ARG A 131 -7.11 -2.79 0.89
C ARG A 131 -8.43 -3.38 1.33
N HIS A 132 -8.60 -3.61 2.63
CA HIS A 132 -9.90 -3.90 3.24
C HIS A 132 -10.33 -2.82 4.24
N ALA A 133 -11.58 -2.89 4.71
CA ALA A 133 -12.16 -1.88 5.61
C ALA A 133 -11.39 -1.75 6.94
N GLY A 134 -10.84 -2.85 7.45
CA GLY A 134 -9.95 -2.84 8.63
C GLY A 134 -8.64 -2.05 8.45
N ASN A 135 -8.19 -1.81 7.21
CA ASN A 135 -6.97 -1.03 6.90
C ASN A 135 -7.29 0.46 6.67
N ILE A 136 -8.51 0.90 7.00
CA ILE A 136 -8.94 2.28 6.88
C ILE A 136 -9.46 2.74 8.23
N LEU A 137 -8.72 3.63 8.88
CA LEU A 137 -9.12 4.21 10.14
C LEU A 137 -10.18 5.30 9.93
N VAL A 138 -11.10 5.40 10.88
CA VAL A 138 -12.18 6.39 10.88
C VAL A 138 -12.05 7.29 12.10
N LYS A 139 -12.04 8.60 11.85
CA LYS A 139 -12.05 9.64 12.89
C LYS A 139 -13.25 10.56 12.73
N ILE A 140 -14.04 10.72 13.78
CA ILE A 140 -15.24 11.56 13.75
C ILE A 140 -14.85 13.00 14.13
N LYS A 141 -15.10 13.95 13.22
CA LYS A 141 -14.90 15.38 13.49
C LYS A 141 -16.08 15.95 14.28
N GLY A 142 -15.87 16.18 15.58
CA GLY A 142 -16.77 16.95 16.46
C GLY A 142 -17.45 16.13 17.56
N GLN A 143 -17.44 16.63 18.80
CA GLN A 143 -17.96 15.94 20.00
C GLN A 143 -19.48 16.13 20.27
N HIS A 144 -20.28 16.65 19.33
CA HIS A 144 -21.66 17.02 19.62
C HIS A 144 -22.70 16.30 18.75
N GLU A 145 -23.20 15.19 19.30
CA GLU A 145 -24.57 14.64 19.26
C GLU A 145 -25.37 14.49 17.94
N ASN A 146 -24.87 14.93 16.79
CA ASN A 146 -25.49 14.64 15.49
C ASN A 146 -24.42 14.21 14.49
N TYR A 147 -24.40 12.92 14.19
CA TYR A 147 -23.60 12.35 13.09
C TYR A 147 -24.05 12.96 11.77
N ALA A 148 -23.47 14.09 11.39
CA ALA A 148 -23.64 14.63 10.06
C ALA A 148 -22.91 13.71 9.08
N VAL A 149 -23.60 13.28 8.03
CA VAL A 149 -23.00 12.50 6.93
C VAL A 149 -21.79 13.26 6.39
N GLY A 150 -20.63 12.58 6.30
CA GLY A 150 -19.38 13.19 5.85
C GLY A 150 -18.53 13.86 6.95
N ALA A 151 -18.91 13.76 8.23
CA ALA A 151 -18.08 14.20 9.36
C ALA A 151 -16.92 13.23 9.68
N ALA A 152 -16.90 12.05 9.06
CA ALA A 152 -15.84 11.06 9.20
C ALA A 152 -14.64 11.38 8.29
N GLU A 153 -13.46 11.44 8.89
CA GLU A 153 -12.17 11.47 8.22
C GLU A 153 -11.62 10.05 8.11
N LEU A 154 -11.24 9.66 6.90
CA LEU A 154 -10.63 8.36 6.63
C LEU A 154 -9.12 8.49 6.53
N VAL A 155 -8.41 7.53 7.10
CA VAL A 155 -6.94 7.47 7.07
C VAL A 155 -6.51 6.07 6.63
N PRO A 156 -5.87 5.91 5.46
CA PRO A 156 -5.36 4.63 5.02
C PRO A 156 -4.11 4.25 5.83
N ILE A 157 -4.07 3.02 6.32
CA ILE A 157 -2.89 2.42 6.95
C ILE A 157 -2.58 1.09 6.28
N ASP A 158 -1.50 0.44 6.71
CA ASP A 158 -1.14 -0.92 6.29
C ASP A 158 -0.97 -1.07 4.77
N HIS A 159 0.15 -0.56 4.26
CA HIS A 159 0.53 -0.64 2.85
C HIS A 159 1.61 -1.70 2.60
N GLY A 160 1.82 -2.63 3.54
CA GLY A 160 2.85 -3.67 3.42
C GLY A 160 2.72 -4.54 2.17
N LEU A 161 1.50 -4.65 1.62
CA LEU A 161 1.17 -5.42 0.41
C LEU A 161 0.85 -4.55 -0.82
N CYS A 162 1.36 -3.32 -0.90
CA CYS A 162 1.31 -2.54 -2.14
C CYS A 162 2.52 -2.79 -3.05
N LEU A 163 2.42 -2.30 -4.30
CA LEU A 163 3.47 -2.31 -5.32
C LEU A 163 3.98 -3.72 -5.69
N PRO A 164 3.12 -4.73 -5.88
CA PRO A 164 3.56 -6.11 -6.14
C PRO A 164 4.46 -6.21 -7.39
N GLU A 165 5.16 -7.33 -7.55
CA GLU A 165 6.05 -7.55 -8.71
C GLU A 165 5.30 -8.03 -9.96
N CYS A 166 4.09 -8.58 -9.75
CA CYS A 166 3.18 -9.04 -10.78
C CYS A 166 1.78 -8.44 -10.57
N LEU A 167 0.97 -8.47 -11.62
CA LEU A 167 -0.47 -8.27 -11.47
C LEU A 167 -1.04 -9.55 -10.85
N ASP A 168 -1.28 -9.50 -9.54
CA ASP A 168 -1.92 -10.57 -8.76
C ASP A 168 -3.43 -10.27 -8.59
N ASP A 169 -4.18 -11.20 -7.99
CA ASP A 169 -5.57 -11.01 -7.64
C ASP A 169 -5.74 -9.80 -6.71
N LEU A 170 -6.62 -8.89 -7.13
CA LEU A 170 -6.80 -7.59 -6.48
C LEU A 170 -8.13 -7.57 -5.74
N TYR A 171 -8.08 -7.15 -4.49
CA TYR A 171 -9.26 -6.85 -3.72
C TYR A 171 -9.23 -5.40 -3.21
N PHE A 172 -10.13 -4.57 -3.74
CA PHE A 172 -10.39 -3.24 -3.23
C PHE A 172 -11.68 -3.24 -2.41
N GLY A 173 -11.57 -3.17 -1.09
CA GLY A 173 -12.71 -3.19 -0.18
C GLY A 173 -13.69 -2.03 -0.38
N TRP A 174 -13.23 -0.93 -0.99
CA TRP A 174 -14.06 0.23 -1.34
C TRP A 174 -14.77 0.08 -2.70
N LEU A 175 -14.50 -0.94 -3.52
CA LEU A 175 -15.08 -1.10 -4.87
C LEU A 175 -16.57 -1.48 -4.87
N HIS A 176 -17.18 -1.62 -3.70
CA HIS A 176 -18.60 -1.93 -3.54
C HIS A 176 -19.35 -0.90 -2.68
N TRP A 177 -18.73 0.24 -2.41
CA TRP A 177 -19.36 1.33 -1.69
C TRP A 177 -20.24 2.16 -2.66
N PRO A 178 -21.12 3.05 -2.19
CA PRO A 178 -21.87 3.91 -3.12
C PRO A 178 -21.01 5.05 -3.70
N GLN A 179 -19.91 5.41 -3.03
CA GLN A 179 -19.12 6.58 -3.35
C GLN A 179 -18.32 6.45 -4.65
N GLU A 180 -17.79 5.27 -4.97
CA GLU A 180 -16.93 5.07 -6.15
C GLU A 180 -17.67 5.17 -7.49
N LEU A 181 -19.00 5.11 -7.47
CA LEU A 181 -19.85 5.33 -8.64
C LEU A 181 -19.96 6.82 -9.01
N VAL A 182 -19.53 7.72 -8.12
CA VAL A 182 -19.56 9.16 -8.35
C VAL A 182 -18.37 9.57 -9.22
N PRO A 183 -18.57 10.43 -10.24
CA PRO A 183 -17.46 10.94 -11.04
C PRO A 183 -16.43 11.70 -10.21
N PHE A 184 -15.17 11.69 -10.64
CA PHE A 184 -14.13 12.52 -10.04
C PHE A 184 -14.50 14.01 -10.13
N THR A 185 -14.18 14.75 -9.08
CA THR A 185 -14.25 16.21 -9.07
C THR A 185 -13.11 16.81 -9.89
N GLU A 186 -13.24 18.08 -10.30
CA GLU A 186 -12.18 18.79 -11.05
C GLU A 186 -10.84 18.77 -10.32
N SER A 187 -10.84 18.95 -8.99
CA SER A 187 -9.62 18.89 -8.17
C SER A 187 -9.00 17.49 -8.09
N GLU A 188 -9.82 16.44 -8.07
CA GLU A 188 -9.34 15.05 -8.08
C GLU A 188 -8.76 14.70 -9.45
N THR A 189 -9.43 15.10 -10.54
CA THR A 189 -8.92 14.97 -11.89
C THR A 189 -7.61 15.73 -12.08
N GLU A 190 -7.53 16.99 -11.62
CA GLU A 190 -6.30 17.78 -11.68
C GLU A 190 -5.16 17.10 -10.91
N TYR A 191 -5.43 16.58 -9.70
CA TYR A 191 -4.45 15.79 -8.95
C TYR A 191 -3.93 14.59 -9.75
N ILE A 192 -4.83 13.77 -10.30
CA ILE A 192 -4.46 12.59 -11.11
C ILE A 192 -3.61 13.02 -12.33
N LEU A 193 -4.03 14.07 -13.05
CA LEU A 193 -3.36 14.54 -14.25
C LEU A 193 -1.99 15.17 -13.95
N ASN A 194 -1.73 15.60 -12.72
CA ASN A 194 -0.42 16.13 -12.30
C ASN A 194 0.58 15.06 -11.82
N LEU A 195 0.16 13.81 -11.61
CA LEU A 195 1.07 12.71 -11.27
C LEU A 195 2.08 12.45 -12.39
N ASP A 196 3.35 12.20 -12.07
CA ASP A 196 4.40 11.97 -13.07
C ASP A 196 5.10 10.64 -12.79
N PRO A 197 4.69 9.54 -13.45
CA PRO A 197 5.20 8.22 -13.12
C PRO A 197 6.71 8.08 -13.33
N ASN A 198 7.31 8.85 -14.24
CA ASN A 198 8.75 8.80 -14.48
C ASN A 198 9.52 9.48 -13.35
N LYS A 199 9.06 10.66 -12.91
CA LYS A 199 9.66 11.34 -11.74
C LYS A 199 9.51 10.49 -10.48
N ASP A 200 8.35 9.88 -10.30
CA ASP A 200 8.08 9.01 -9.15
C ASP A 200 8.99 7.78 -9.18
N ALA A 201 9.20 7.17 -10.35
CA ALA A 201 10.10 6.05 -10.52
C ALA A 201 11.56 6.43 -10.23
N GLU A 202 12.05 7.55 -10.77
CA GLU A 202 13.38 8.08 -10.45
C GLU A 202 13.55 8.33 -8.95
N PHE A 203 12.54 8.92 -8.31
CA PHE A 203 12.55 9.18 -6.88
C PHE A 203 12.60 7.89 -6.06
N LEU A 204 11.79 6.88 -6.40
CA LEU A 204 11.81 5.58 -5.71
C LEU A 204 13.14 4.83 -5.92
N ARG A 205 13.71 4.82 -7.14
CA ARG A 205 15.02 4.19 -7.38
C ARG A 205 16.13 4.84 -6.56
N MET A 206 16.04 6.15 -6.34
CA MET A 206 17.02 6.91 -5.56
C MET A 206 16.86 6.68 -4.05
N GLU A 207 15.63 6.79 -3.53
CA GLU A 207 15.36 6.73 -2.08
C GLU A 207 15.26 5.28 -1.56
N LEU A 208 14.80 4.35 -2.40
CA LEU A 208 14.52 2.95 -2.06
C LEU A 208 15.20 2.00 -3.06
N PRO A 209 16.54 1.93 -3.11
CA PRO A 209 17.27 1.12 -4.08
C PRO A 209 17.01 -0.40 -3.99
N LEU A 210 16.42 -0.85 -2.88
CA LEU A 210 16.03 -2.25 -2.66
C LEU A 210 14.60 -2.56 -3.11
N LEU A 211 13.80 -1.55 -3.45
CA LEU A 211 12.52 -1.79 -4.08
C LEU A 211 12.77 -2.31 -5.49
N ARG A 212 12.22 -3.47 -5.81
CA ARG A 212 12.46 -4.13 -7.08
C ARG A 212 11.94 -3.30 -8.25
N GLU A 213 12.66 -3.36 -9.36
CA GLU A 213 12.29 -2.66 -10.59
C GLU A 213 10.92 -3.11 -11.13
N SER A 214 10.55 -4.38 -10.94
CA SER A 214 9.21 -4.91 -11.26
C SER A 214 8.10 -4.15 -10.53
N SER A 215 8.27 -3.84 -9.25
CA SER A 215 7.35 -3.05 -8.44
C SER A 215 7.24 -1.61 -8.93
N ILE A 216 8.36 -1.00 -9.33
CA ILE A 216 8.39 0.36 -9.91
C ILE A 216 7.66 0.39 -11.26
N ARG A 217 7.84 -0.65 -12.09
CA ARG A 217 7.11 -0.81 -13.36
C ARG A 217 5.61 -0.95 -13.16
N VAL A 218 5.16 -1.69 -12.14
CA VAL A 218 3.74 -1.77 -11.76
C VAL A 218 3.20 -0.38 -11.40
N MET A 219 3.93 0.41 -10.60
CA MET A 219 3.52 1.78 -10.25
C MET A 219 3.39 2.68 -11.48
N ILE A 220 4.37 2.64 -12.39
CA ILE A 220 4.34 3.41 -13.64
C ILE A 220 3.09 3.04 -14.45
N LEU A 221 2.88 1.74 -14.67
CA LEU A 221 1.78 1.22 -15.46
C LEU A 221 0.41 1.62 -14.87
N CYS A 222 0.23 1.46 -13.57
CA CYS A 222 -1.01 1.79 -12.88
C CYS A 222 -1.26 3.31 -12.87
N THR A 223 -0.21 4.13 -12.73
CA THR A 223 -0.32 5.58 -12.82
C THR A 223 -0.75 6.02 -14.23
N ILE A 224 -0.16 5.44 -15.28
CA ILE A 224 -0.55 5.72 -16.68
C ILE A 224 -2.01 5.32 -16.91
N PHE A 225 -2.39 4.11 -16.50
CA PHE A 225 -3.75 3.60 -16.63
C PHE A 225 -4.78 4.52 -15.95
N LEU A 226 -4.53 4.89 -14.70
CA LEU A 226 -5.37 5.80 -13.92
C LEU A 226 -5.52 7.16 -14.60
N LYS A 227 -4.42 7.75 -15.09
CA LYS A 227 -4.44 9.04 -15.78
C LYS A 227 -5.30 8.99 -17.04
N GLN A 228 -5.09 7.97 -17.88
CA GLN A 228 -5.81 7.86 -19.15
C GLN A 228 -7.29 7.52 -18.93
N ALA A 229 -7.61 6.72 -17.90
CA ALA A 229 -8.98 6.44 -17.52
C ALA A 229 -9.72 7.69 -17.00
N ALA A 230 -9.04 8.54 -16.22
CA ALA A 230 -9.59 9.82 -15.77
C ALA A 230 -9.86 10.78 -16.96
N ILE A 231 -8.97 10.82 -17.96
CA ILE A 231 -9.19 11.57 -19.22
C ILE A 231 -10.42 11.04 -19.97
N ALA A 232 -10.62 9.71 -19.98
CA ALA A 232 -11.78 9.06 -20.59
C ALA A 232 -13.09 9.24 -19.79
N GLY A 233 -13.06 9.94 -18.65
CA GLY A 233 -14.22 10.22 -17.82
C GLY A 233 -14.74 9.03 -17.01
N LEU A 234 -13.91 8.01 -16.80
CA LEU A 234 -14.26 6.84 -15.99
C LEU A 234 -14.27 7.21 -14.50
N CYS A 235 -15.24 6.69 -13.74
CA CYS A 235 -15.28 6.87 -12.29
C CYS A 235 -14.41 5.82 -11.59
N LEU A 236 -14.23 5.98 -10.28
CA LEU A 236 -13.38 5.09 -9.48
C LEU A 236 -13.82 3.62 -9.57
N ALA A 237 -15.14 3.37 -9.59
CA ALA A 237 -15.71 2.02 -9.76
C ALA A 237 -15.28 1.37 -11.08
N ASP A 238 -15.25 2.14 -12.16
CA ASP A 238 -14.93 1.64 -13.49
C ASP A 238 -13.49 1.21 -13.58
N ILE A 239 -12.60 2.03 -13.04
CA ILE A 239 -11.17 1.79 -13.04
C ILE A 239 -10.87 0.56 -12.17
N GLY A 240 -11.43 0.51 -10.96
CA GLY A 240 -11.27 -0.64 -10.06
C GLY A 240 -11.78 -1.93 -10.70
N ALA A 241 -12.98 -1.92 -11.28
CA ALA A 241 -13.55 -3.09 -11.95
C ALA A 241 -12.72 -3.57 -13.15
N MET A 242 -12.08 -2.67 -13.89
CA MET A 242 -11.18 -3.02 -14.99
C MET A 242 -9.87 -3.66 -14.50
N MET A 243 -9.43 -3.34 -13.28
CA MET A 243 -8.19 -3.85 -12.69
C MET A 243 -8.42 -5.18 -11.94
N THR A 244 -9.60 -5.41 -11.36
CA THR A 244 -9.96 -6.65 -10.66
C THR A 244 -10.42 -7.76 -11.60
N ARG A 245 -10.16 -9.02 -11.24
CA ARG A 245 -10.66 -10.20 -11.99
C ARG A 245 -12.18 -10.38 -11.77
N GLU A 246 -12.89 -10.80 -12.81
CA GLU A 246 -14.33 -11.14 -12.69
C GLU A 246 -14.47 -12.62 -12.30
N PHE A 247 -15.09 -12.89 -11.15
CA PHE A 247 -15.51 -14.24 -10.76
C PHE A 247 -16.89 -14.55 -11.37
N ARG A 248 -16.94 -15.41 -12.39
CA ARG A 248 -18.21 -15.93 -12.96
C ARG A 248 -18.26 -17.45 -12.85
N GLY A 249 -18.91 -17.97 -11.81
CA GLY A 249 -18.95 -19.40 -11.54
C GLY A 249 -17.59 -19.90 -11.03
N ASP A 250 -17.12 -21.03 -11.55
CA ASP A 250 -15.86 -21.66 -11.14
C ASP A 250 -14.64 -21.23 -11.99
N GLU A 251 -14.81 -20.31 -12.95
CA GLU A 251 -13.73 -19.85 -13.85
C GLU A 251 -13.30 -18.42 -13.51
N GLU A 252 -12.04 -18.29 -13.10
CA GLU A 252 -11.37 -17.01 -12.92
C GLU A 252 -10.87 -16.48 -14.27
N LYS A 253 -11.27 -15.26 -14.63
CA LYS A 253 -10.87 -14.62 -15.89
C LYS A 253 -9.92 -13.46 -15.61
N PRO A 254 -8.84 -13.31 -16.41
CA PRO A 254 -7.93 -12.20 -16.24
C PRO A 254 -8.67 -10.87 -16.38
N SER A 255 -8.26 -9.89 -15.58
CA SER A 255 -8.81 -8.53 -15.60
C SER A 255 -8.55 -7.85 -16.94
N MET A 256 -9.20 -6.71 -17.16
CA MET A 256 -8.93 -5.94 -18.37
C MET A 256 -7.49 -5.41 -18.38
N LEU A 257 -6.98 -4.99 -17.22
CA LEU A 257 -5.59 -4.55 -17.07
C LEU A 257 -4.62 -5.67 -17.46
N GLU A 258 -4.80 -6.88 -16.95
CA GLU A 258 -3.93 -8.01 -17.27
C GLU A 258 -3.92 -8.31 -18.78
N LYS A 259 -5.10 -8.34 -19.41
CA LYS A 259 -5.23 -8.56 -20.86
C LYS A 259 -4.52 -7.48 -21.68
N LEU A 260 -4.58 -6.22 -21.23
CA LEU A 260 -3.90 -5.10 -21.88
C LEU A 260 -2.38 -5.20 -21.76
N CYS A 261 -1.87 -5.83 -20.70
CA CYS A 261 -0.45 -6.07 -20.53
C CYS A 261 0.03 -7.29 -21.35
N THR A 262 -0.80 -8.31 -21.57
CA THR A 262 -0.37 -9.50 -22.34
C THR A 262 -0.09 -9.19 -23.80
N GLN A 263 -0.92 -8.37 -24.48
CA GLN A 263 -0.79 -8.13 -25.92
C GLN A 263 0.53 -7.43 -26.32
N PRO A 264 0.94 -6.33 -25.66
CA PRO A 264 2.23 -5.71 -25.90
C PRO A 264 3.40 -6.64 -25.64
N LYS A 265 3.33 -7.45 -24.56
CA LYS A 265 4.38 -8.40 -24.20
C LYS A 265 4.61 -9.39 -25.34
N THR A 266 3.56 -10.00 -25.90
CA THR A 266 3.70 -10.92 -27.05
C THR A 266 4.35 -10.26 -28.26
N ASN A 267 4.02 -9.00 -28.57
CA ASN A 267 4.61 -8.29 -29.72
C ASN A 267 6.10 -7.97 -29.53
N VAL A 268 6.51 -7.63 -28.30
CA VAL A 268 7.92 -7.37 -27.97
C VAL A 268 8.73 -8.66 -28.05
N PHE A 269 8.23 -9.77 -27.48
CA PHE A 269 8.90 -11.07 -27.54
C PHE A 269 9.04 -11.61 -28.96
N ILE A 270 8.06 -11.37 -29.85
CA ILE A 270 8.17 -11.76 -31.26
C ILE A 270 9.30 -10.98 -31.94
N ASN A 271 9.37 -9.66 -31.73
CA ASN A 271 10.40 -8.81 -32.34
C ASN A 271 11.82 -9.11 -31.84
N THR A 272 11.98 -9.56 -30.59
CA THR A 272 13.30 -9.99 -30.05
C THR A 272 13.68 -11.40 -30.50
N SER A 273 12.71 -12.31 -30.65
CA SER A 273 12.97 -13.67 -31.15
C SER A 273 13.41 -13.74 -32.62
N GLU A 274 13.16 -12.70 -33.42
CA GLU A 274 13.71 -12.59 -34.78
C GLU A 274 15.19 -12.15 -34.81
N VAL A 275 15.80 -11.82 -33.66
CA VAL A 275 17.16 -11.27 -33.55
C VAL A 275 18.14 -12.20 -32.82
N GLU A 276 17.67 -13.25 -32.13
CA GLU A 276 18.54 -14.16 -31.36
C GLU A 276 18.37 -15.63 -31.76
N GLU A 277 18.96 -16.03 -32.88
CA GLU A 277 19.46 -17.40 -33.06
C GLU A 277 20.92 -17.46 -32.59
N ASP A 278 21.13 -17.83 -31.33
CA ASP A 278 22.29 -18.62 -30.80
C ASP A 278 22.54 -18.28 -29.31
N MET A 279 22.11 -19.15 -28.38
CA MET A 279 22.95 -19.71 -27.29
C MET A 279 22.14 -20.53 -26.26
N ASP A 280 22.89 -21.38 -25.57
CA ASP A 280 22.56 -22.67 -25.00
C ASP A 280 21.76 -22.67 -23.68
N ASN A 281 21.03 -23.76 -23.45
CA ASN A 281 20.20 -23.99 -22.27
C ASN A 281 21.04 -24.40 -21.05
N ASN A 282 20.91 -23.68 -19.93
CA ASN A 282 21.16 -24.28 -18.62
C ASN A 282 20.27 -23.62 -17.54
N TYR A 283 19.21 -24.31 -17.15
CA TYR A 283 18.33 -23.91 -16.05
C TYR A 283 18.86 -24.49 -14.74
N ASP A 284 19.38 -23.64 -13.87
CA ASP A 284 19.62 -23.98 -12.46
C ASP A 284 18.46 -23.48 -11.58
N LYS A 285 17.93 -24.42 -10.81
CA LYS A 285 16.87 -24.27 -9.82
C LYS A 285 17.44 -23.55 -8.59
N VAL A 286 16.98 -22.35 -8.28
CA VAL A 286 17.38 -21.65 -7.04
C VAL A 286 16.32 -21.88 -5.96
N GLU A 287 16.76 -22.47 -4.84
CA GLU A 287 15.98 -22.67 -3.62
C GLU A 287 15.69 -21.33 -2.92
N VAL A 288 14.42 -21.12 -2.57
CA VAL A 288 13.91 -19.93 -1.87
C VAL A 288 13.93 -20.20 -0.37
N ASP A 289 15.06 -19.98 0.30
CA ASP A 289 15.09 -19.96 1.80
C ASP A 289 16.21 -19.08 2.41
N THR A 290 17.00 -18.37 1.59
CA THR A 290 18.10 -17.49 2.05
C THR A 290 17.84 -15.99 1.89
N GLY A 291 16.72 -15.60 1.27
CA GLY A 291 16.45 -14.21 0.87
C GLY A 291 16.24 -13.21 2.01
N ILE A 292 15.64 -13.65 3.12
CA ILE A 292 15.26 -12.72 4.23
C ILE A 292 16.49 -12.18 4.95
N PHE A 293 17.50 -13.02 5.21
CA PHE A 293 18.73 -12.58 5.89
C PHE A 293 19.60 -11.72 4.97
N LEU A 294 19.60 -11.99 3.66
CA LEU A 294 20.34 -11.19 2.68
C LEU A 294 19.75 -9.78 2.56
N LEU A 295 18.43 -9.65 2.48
CA LEU A 295 17.78 -8.35 2.36
C LEU A 295 18.04 -7.46 3.59
N ALA A 296 18.01 -8.01 4.81
CA ALA A 296 18.31 -7.26 6.02
C ALA A 296 19.77 -6.73 6.04
N ASN A 297 20.72 -7.51 5.51
CA ASN A 297 22.12 -7.08 5.39
C ASN A 297 22.31 -6.02 4.30
N GLU A 298 21.63 -6.13 3.16
CA GLU A 298 21.67 -5.11 2.11
C GLU A 298 21.05 -3.78 2.57
N ILE A 299 19.92 -3.85 3.30
CA ILE A 299 19.34 -2.69 3.99
C ILE A 299 20.35 -2.10 4.98
N GLU A 300 21.02 -2.94 5.77
CA GLU A 300 22.05 -2.51 6.71
C GLU A 300 23.20 -1.76 6.02
N ASP A 301 23.70 -2.27 4.89
CA ASP A 301 24.77 -1.63 4.13
C ASP A 301 24.34 -0.24 3.63
N ILE A 302 23.13 -0.11 3.07
CA ILE A 302 22.57 1.18 2.66
C ILE A 302 22.39 2.12 3.85
N PHE A 303 21.85 1.64 4.97
CA PHE A 303 21.73 2.46 6.19
C PHE A 303 23.09 2.92 6.70
N ASN A 304 24.10 2.06 6.63
CA ASN A 304 25.45 2.39 7.09
C ASN A 304 26.12 3.40 6.14
N GLU A 305 25.91 3.31 4.83
CA GLU A 305 26.36 4.31 3.85
C GLU A 305 25.68 5.66 4.07
N VAL A 306 24.35 5.69 4.22
CA VAL A 306 23.60 6.94 4.49
C VAL A 306 23.94 7.52 5.86
N ALA A 307 24.12 6.68 6.88
CA ALA A 307 24.53 7.09 8.23
C ALA A 307 25.98 7.62 8.26
N ALA A 308 26.86 7.18 7.36
CA ALA A 308 28.22 7.70 7.24
C ALA A 308 28.24 9.17 6.74
N ASP A 309 27.21 9.61 6.01
CA ASP A 309 27.05 10.99 5.56
C ASP A 309 26.22 11.89 6.51
N LEU A 310 25.53 11.30 7.48
CA LEU A 310 24.76 12.02 8.52
C LEU A 310 25.56 13.09 9.30
N PRO A 311 26.86 12.93 9.61
CA PRO A 311 27.62 13.96 10.34
C PRO A 311 27.77 15.29 9.59
N LYS A 312 27.54 15.33 8.28
CA LYS A 312 27.65 16.57 7.48
C LYS A 312 26.37 17.41 7.47
N LEU A 313 25.22 16.82 7.81
CA LEU A 313 23.91 17.49 7.80
C LEU A 313 23.57 18.23 9.12
N PHE A 314 24.23 17.88 10.24
CA PHE A 314 23.97 18.51 11.54
C PHE A 314 24.65 19.88 11.78
N HIS A 315 25.32 20.45 10.77
CA HIS A 315 25.95 21.79 10.87
C HIS A 315 25.10 22.95 10.32
N ARG A 316 23.86 22.72 9.88
CA ARG A 316 22.91 23.80 9.57
C ARG A 316 21.89 23.96 10.70
N PRO A 317 21.70 25.16 11.26
CA PRO A 317 20.65 25.37 12.25
C PRO A 317 19.28 25.26 11.56
N LEU A 318 18.52 24.23 11.93
CA LEU A 318 17.11 24.08 11.59
C LEU A 318 16.30 25.11 12.38
N ASN A 319 15.75 26.11 11.68
CA ASN A 319 14.78 27.04 12.25
C ASN A 319 13.44 26.32 12.43
N PHE A 320 13.23 25.71 13.59
CA PHE A 320 11.91 25.22 13.99
C PHE A 320 10.97 26.39 14.25
N ALA A 321 9.94 26.55 13.42
CA ALA A 321 8.79 27.37 13.75
C ALA A 321 8.11 26.79 15.01
N LYS A 322 7.86 27.62 16.01
CA LYS A 322 7.29 27.20 17.30
C LYS A 322 5.86 26.63 17.12
N PRO A 323 5.51 25.54 17.83
CA PRO A 323 4.13 25.06 17.87
C PRO A 323 3.23 26.01 18.69
N PRO A 324 1.94 26.14 18.35
CA PRO A 324 0.99 26.92 19.15
C PRO A 324 0.72 26.23 20.49
N LYS A 325 0.56 27.04 21.54
CA LYS A 325 0.42 26.61 22.95
C LYS A 325 -0.92 25.91 23.20
N THR A 326 -0.87 24.73 23.83
CA THR A 326 -2.03 24.03 24.38
C THR A 326 -2.47 24.66 25.72
N LEU A 327 -3.78 24.88 25.88
CA LEU A 327 -4.43 25.27 27.12
C LEU A 327 -4.56 24.04 28.04
N LYS A 328 -4.05 24.14 29.27
CA LYS A 328 -4.27 23.14 30.33
C LYS A 328 -5.70 23.26 30.87
N LEU A 329 -6.40 22.13 31.02
CA LEU A 329 -7.47 22.01 32.00
C LEU A 329 -7.35 20.69 32.78
N SER A 330 -7.60 20.79 34.08
CA SER A 330 -7.36 19.80 35.12
C SER A 330 -8.50 18.77 35.28
N SER A 331 -8.07 17.54 35.59
CA SER A 331 -8.73 16.37 36.21
C SER A 331 -10.14 16.51 36.81
N VAL A 332 -10.98 15.46 36.66
CA VAL A 332 -11.38 14.51 37.74
C VAL A 332 -12.63 13.68 37.33
N ARG A 333 -12.53 12.35 37.55
CA ARG A 333 -13.50 11.35 38.11
C ARG A 333 -13.80 10.11 37.25
N SER A 334 -13.84 9.00 37.98
CA SER A 334 -13.86 7.59 37.60
C SER A 334 -15.24 6.94 37.87
N MET A 335 -15.43 5.74 37.29
CA MET A 335 -16.37 4.63 37.61
C MET A 335 -17.62 4.49 36.72
N PRO A 336 -18.24 3.29 36.60
CA PRO A 336 -17.68 1.95 36.34
C PRO A 336 -18.43 1.22 35.19
N GLY A 337 -17.92 0.06 34.78
CA GLY A 337 -18.32 -0.65 33.56
C GLY A 337 -19.69 -1.35 33.53
N LEU A 338 -20.02 -1.85 32.35
CA LEU A 338 -21.05 -2.85 32.10
C LEU A 338 -20.62 -3.71 30.90
N CYS A 339 -20.24 -4.96 31.19
CA CYS A 339 -20.11 -6.02 30.21
C CYS A 339 -21.46 -6.27 29.52
N GLY A 340 -21.46 -6.24 28.19
CA GLY A 340 -22.51 -6.80 27.36
C GLY A 340 -21.86 -7.74 26.35
N ASN A 341 -21.92 -9.05 26.64
CA ASN A 341 -21.59 -10.09 25.68
C ASN A 341 -22.62 -10.05 24.54
N SER A 342 -22.18 -9.69 23.34
CA SER A 342 -22.87 -10.06 22.10
C SER A 342 -21.87 -10.78 21.21
N SER A 343 -22.08 -12.08 21.08
CA SER A 343 -21.38 -12.96 20.15
C SER A 343 -21.56 -12.46 18.71
N TYR A 344 -20.49 -11.99 18.09
CA TYR A 344 -20.43 -11.76 16.66
C TYR A 344 -19.56 -12.83 16.01
N ARG A 345 -20.09 -13.36 14.91
CA ARG A 345 -19.52 -14.43 14.11
C ARG A 345 -18.16 -14.00 13.57
N ASP A 346 -17.19 -14.88 13.72
CA ASP A 346 -15.87 -14.80 13.08
C ASP A 346 -16.04 -14.63 11.57
N ASN A 347 -15.64 -13.46 11.04
CA ASN A 347 -15.33 -13.32 9.63
C ASN A 347 -13.94 -13.92 9.43
N MET A 348 -13.92 -15.20 9.01
CA MET A 348 -12.71 -15.87 8.56
C MET A 348 -12.08 -15.08 7.40
N SER A 349 -10.90 -14.53 7.63
CA SER A 349 -9.95 -14.20 6.57
C SER A 349 -9.57 -15.50 5.87
N PHE A 350 -9.98 -15.65 4.61
CA PHE A 350 -9.53 -16.78 3.79
C PHE A 350 -8.06 -16.59 3.44
N SER A 351 -7.18 -17.17 4.25
CA SER A 351 -5.82 -17.51 3.84
C SER A 351 -5.93 -18.63 2.80
N MET A 352 -6.02 -18.29 1.51
CA MET A 352 -5.85 -19.27 0.46
C MET A 352 -4.37 -19.66 0.38
N GLN A 353 -4.07 -20.89 0.80
CA GLN A 353 -2.84 -21.57 0.42
C GLN A 353 -2.86 -21.74 -1.12
N LYS A 354 -2.13 -20.90 -1.86
CA LYS A 354 -1.91 -21.09 -3.29
C LYS A 354 -1.08 -22.36 -3.48
N ASN A 355 -1.70 -23.41 -4.03
CA ASN A 355 -1.00 -24.57 -4.55
C ASN A 355 -0.21 -24.14 -5.79
N ASN A 356 1.03 -24.62 -5.93
CA ASN A 356 1.91 -24.46 -7.11
C ASN A 356 1.30 -25.11 -8.38
N GLN A 357 0.25 -24.53 -8.93
CA GLN A 357 -0.07 -24.60 -10.35
C GLN A 357 0.46 -23.31 -10.98
N GLU A 358 1.07 -23.40 -12.16
CA GLU A 358 1.51 -22.25 -12.96
C GLU A 358 0.41 -21.19 -13.01
N SER A 359 0.50 -20.18 -12.13
CA SER A 359 -0.49 -19.13 -12.07
C SER A 359 -0.25 -18.22 -13.26
N GLY A 360 -1.32 -17.87 -13.96
CA GLY A 360 -1.29 -16.96 -15.12
C GLY A 360 -1.00 -15.50 -14.76
N ASP A 361 -0.23 -15.26 -13.70
CA ASP A 361 0.03 -13.94 -13.14
C ASP A 361 1.03 -13.18 -14.01
N MET A 362 0.75 -11.91 -14.28
CA MET A 362 1.54 -11.13 -15.23
C MET A 362 2.75 -10.47 -14.56
N TYR A 363 3.91 -11.11 -14.65
CA TYR A 363 5.19 -10.54 -14.20
C TYR A 363 5.76 -9.49 -15.18
N LEU A 364 6.14 -8.33 -14.66
CA LEU A 364 6.64 -7.18 -15.44
C LEU A 364 8.16 -6.95 -15.33
N GLY A 365 8.88 -7.74 -14.52
CA GLY A 365 10.33 -7.57 -14.32
C GLY A 365 11.18 -7.89 -15.55
N ASP A 366 10.78 -8.89 -16.33
CA ASP A 366 11.60 -9.42 -17.45
C ASP A 366 11.09 -8.96 -18.82
N ILE A 367 10.56 -7.73 -18.92
CA ILE A 367 10.19 -7.16 -20.22
C ILE A 367 11.44 -6.47 -20.81
N PRO A 368 12.14 -7.09 -21.78
CA PRO A 368 13.13 -6.35 -22.57
C PRO A 368 12.38 -5.24 -23.34
N GLU A 369 13.01 -4.08 -23.56
CA GLU A 369 12.37 -2.92 -24.21
C GLU A 369 11.09 -2.39 -23.51
N TRP A 370 11.19 -2.14 -22.20
CA TRP A 370 10.11 -1.59 -21.36
C TRP A 370 9.39 -0.36 -21.98
N GLU A 371 10.14 0.54 -22.63
CA GLU A 371 9.61 1.73 -23.27
C GLU A 371 8.70 1.39 -24.46
N MET A 372 9.09 0.40 -25.28
CA MET A 372 8.26 -0.07 -26.40
C MET A 372 6.99 -0.76 -25.89
N PHE A 373 7.12 -1.52 -24.79
CA PHE A 373 5.97 -2.12 -24.11
C PHE A 373 4.99 -1.03 -23.65
N LEU A 374 5.47 0.01 -22.98
CA LEU A 374 4.62 1.11 -22.49
C LEU A 374 3.93 1.86 -23.63
N GLU A 375 4.65 2.19 -24.71
CA GLU A 375 4.05 2.84 -25.87
C GLU A 375 2.93 1.99 -26.49
N SER A 376 3.12 0.68 -26.56
CA SER A 376 2.14 -0.26 -27.09
C SER A 376 0.94 -0.39 -26.14
N PHE A 377 1.18 -0.49 -24.83
CA PHE A 377 0.15 -0.49 -23.80
C PHE A 377 -0.73 0.76 -23.88
N GLU A 378 -0.13 1.95 -23.92
CA GLU A 378 -0.84 3.22 -24.01
C GLU A 378 -1.74 3.32 -25.25
N LYS A 379 -1.28 2.81 -26.40
CA LYS A 379 -2.06 2.79 -27.65
C LYS A 379 -3.33 1.94 -27.56
N LEU A 380 -3.37 0.94 -26.67
CA LEU A 380 -4.53 0.07 -26.48
C LEU A 380 -5.60 0.67 -25.55
N LEU A 381 -5.23 1.64 -24.71
CA LEU A 381 -6.11 2.16 -23.65
C LEU A 381 -7.39 2.84 -24.17
N PRO A 382 -7.37 3.73 -25.19
CA PRO A 382 -8.59 4.42 -25.62
C PRO A 382 -9.69 3.47 -26.07
N GLN A 383 -9.34 2.45 -26.84
CA GLN A 383 -10.30 1.44 -27.31
C GLN A 383 -10.88 0.63 -26.14
N ALA A 384 -10.03 0.24 -25.17
CA ALA A 384 -10.46 -0.52 -24.00
C ALA A 384 -11.46 0.27 -23.14
N PHE A 385 -11.22 1.58 -22.94
CA PHE A 385 -12.12 2.44 -22.19
C PHE A 385 -13.45 2.68 -22.91
N GLU A 386 -13.42 2.86 -24.24
CA GLU A 386 -14.65 2.95 -25.03
C GLU A 386 -15.51 1.69 -24.92
N ASP A 387 -14.89 0.51 -25.02
CA ASP A 387 -15.60 -0.76 -24.94
C ASP A 387 -16.19 -1.01 -23.56
N SER A 388 -15.51 -0.56 -22.49
CA SER A 388 -16.04 -0.56 -21.13
C SER A 388 -17.30 0.34 -21.02
N ASN A 389 -17.23 1.57 -21.53
CA ASN A 389 -18.37 2.50 -21.55
C ASN A 389 -19.56 1.98 -22.36
N LYS A 390 -19.32 1.31 -23.50
CA LYS A 390 -20.38 0.70 -24.33
C LYS A 390 -21.09 -0.45 -23.61
N ARG A 391 -20.36 -1.29 -22.86
CA ARG A 391 -20.95 -2.38 -22.08
C ARG A 391 -21.93 -1.88 -21.02
N LYS A 392 -21.66 -0.74 -20.38
CA LYS A 392 -22.60 -0.09 -19.44
C LYS A 392 -23.90 0.36 -20.11
N LEU A 393 -23.81 0.99 -21.27
CA LEU A 393 -25.00 1.46 -22.01
C LEU A 393 -25.87 0.29 -22.50
N GLY A 394 -25.26 -0.85 -22.84
CA GLY A 394 -25.96 -2.04 -23.30
C GLY A 394 -26.71 -2.82 -22.22
N THR A 395 -26.28 -2.76 -20.95
CA THR A 395 -26.96 -3.43 -19.82
C THR A 395 -28.10 -2.61 -19.21
N SER A 396 -28.20 -1.31 -19.54
CA SER A 396 -29.23 -0.40 -19.04
C SER A 396 -30.64 -0.63 -19.63
N CYS A 397 -30.81 -1.50 -20.62
CA CYS A 397 -32.06 -1.64 -21.39
C CYS A 397 -32.56 -3.08 -21.49
N ASN A 398 -32.48 -3.88 -20.42
CA ASN A 398 -33.21 -5.15 -20.33
C ASN A 398 -33.80 -5.31 -18.91
N PHE A 399 -35.00 -4.78 -18.72
CA PHE A 399 -35.90 -5.13 -17.61
C PHE A 399 -37.19 -5.72 -18.17
#